data_AF-A0A8H6TG37-F1
#
_entry.id   AF-A0A8H6TG37-F1
#
_cell.length_a   1.000
_cell.length_b   1.000
_cell.length_c   1.000
_cell.angle_alpha   90.00
_cell.angle_beta   90.00
_cell.angle_gamma   90.00
#
_symmetry.space_group_name_H-M   'P 1'
#
loop_
_entity.id
_entity.type
_entity.pdbx_description
1 polymer ?
#
loop_
_entity_poly.entity_id
_entity_poly.type
_entity_poly.pdbx_seq_one_letter_code
_entity_poly.pdbx_strand_id
1 'polypeptide(L)'
;MLTPAVIAILAFGATQIACQSSTSLSPAQITHFVTVANNLTATNGSAVFTPAVVNASLGETVIFNFTNGTHSATQSTFDVPCRPAHETNITINGFDTGLRPANNGSSRTDYRIIMNPDIADRPLWFYDEATCGIGGVGVINVGNVTATWQPYDAFVRNAIRLNGTGTATSSIPAPTRSSTSPGSSGSNSGGSGSGSGDTTSAAAAVYISTWGLTLGPLLLMALASA
;
A
#
# COMPACT_ATOMS: atom_id res chain seq x y z
N MET A 1 -32.69 36.61 83.16
CA MET A 1 -32.55 36.27 81.73
C MET A 1 -31.23 35.54 81.54
N LEU A 2 -31.29 34.33 80.97
CA LEU A 2 -30.30 33.58 80.16
C LEU A 2 -28.83 33.52 80.63
N THR A 3 -28.06 32.42 80.64
CA THR A 3 -28.14 30.94 80.56
C THR A 3 -26.66 30.47 80.67
N PRO A 4 -26.34 29.24 81.12
CA PRO A 4 -24.96 28.76 81.23
C PRO A 4 -24.46 28.21 79.88
N ALA A 5 -23.27 28.61 79.44
CA ALA A 5 -22.64 28.08 78.23
C ALA A 5 -21.68 26.95 78.57
N VAL A 6 -22.04 25.75 78.10
CA VAL A 6 -21.29 24.50 78.16
C VAL A 6 -20.06 24.58 77.25
N ILE A 7 -18.88 24.24 77.79
CA ILE A 7 -17.63 24.10 77.03
C ILE A 7 -17.64 22.72 76.36
N ALA A 8 -17.79 22.71 75.03
CA ALA A 8 -17.61 21.51 74.22
C ALA A 8 -16.13 21.37 73.81
N ILE A 9 -15.48 20.31 74.28
CA ILE A 9 -14.14 19.92 73.85
C ILE A 9 -14.30 19.16 72.52
N LEU A 10 -13.89 19.76 71.41
CA LEU A 10 -13.79 19.08 70.12
C LEU A 10 -12.38 18.51 69.98
N ALA A 11 -12.31 17.19 69.86
CA ALA A 11 -11.08 16.44 69.60
C ALA A 11 -10.57 16.72 68.18
N PHE A 12 -9.32 17.19 68.07
CA PHE A 12 -8.62 17.29 66.78
C PHE A 12 -8.16 15.90 66.34
N GLY A 13 -8.90 15.27 65.44
CA GLY A 13 -8.48 14.05 64.76
C GLY A 13 -7.36 14.36 63.76
N ALA A 14 -6.15 13.88 64.04
CA ALA A 14 -5.04 13.94 63.10
C ALA A 14 -5.36 13.10 61.86
N THR A 15 -5.68 13.75 60.74
CA THR A 15 -5.86 13.09 59.46
C THR A 15 -4.48 12.81 58.88
N GLN A 16 -4.06 11.54 58.94
CA GLN A 16 -2.79 11.10 58.35
C GLN A 16 -2.91 11.18 56.83
N ILE A 17 -2.18 12.12 56.20
CA ILE A 17 -1.96 12.14 54.76
C ILE A 17 -1.02 10.99 54.44
N ALA A 18 -1.59 9.83 54.10
CA ALA A 18 -0.81 8.72 53.56
C ALA A 18 -0.31 9.13 52.16
N CYS A 19 0.99 9.34 52.02
CA CYS A 19 1.64 9.46 50.72
C CYS A 19 1.51 8.12 50.01
N GLN A 20 0.50 7.99 49.13
CA GLN A 20 0.34 6.81 48.31
C GLN A 20 1.43 6.80 47.25
N SER A 21 2.52 6.09 47.54
CA SER A 21 3.53 5.73 46.56
C SER A 21 2.85 4.94 45.44
N SER A 22 2.54 5.62 44.35
CA SER A 22 2.01 5.00 43.14
C SER A 22 3.17 4.30 42.47
N THR A 23 3.28 2.99 42.67
CA THR A 23 4.12 2.14 41.82
C THR A 23 3.49 2.13 40.43
N SER A 24 3.98 3.01 39.54
CA SER A 24 3.61 2.99 38.13
C SER A 24 4.09 1.69 37.51
N LEU A 25 3.20 0.71 37.37
CA LEU A 25 3.44 -0.45 36.55
C LEU A 25 3.46 0.04 35.10
N SER A 26 4.65 0.10 34.49
CA SER A 26 4.75 0.33 33.04
C SER A 26 3.97 -0.78 32.35
N PRO A 27 2.98 -0.48 31.50
CA PRO A 27 2.32 -1.51 30.72
C PRO A 27 3.36 -2.28 29.90
N ALA A 28 3.19 -3.60 29.78
CA ALA A 28 4.03 -4.41 28.91
C ALA A 28 3.91 -3.89 27.48
N GLN A 29 5.03 -3.46 26.90
CA GLN A 29 5.05 -2.86 25.57
C GLN A 29 4.87 -3.95 24.50
N ILE A 30 3.71 -3.97 23.83
CA ILE A 30 3.46 -4.92 22.73
C ILE A 30 4.43 -4.60 21.58
N THR A 31 5.05 -5.65 21.05
CA THR A 31 5.99 -5.55 19.93
C THR A 31 5.47 -6.35 18.74
N HIS A 32 5.29 -5.68 17.61
CA HIS A 32 4.93 -6.28 16.33
C HIS A 32 6.19 -6.53 15.51
N PHE A 33 6.31 -7.71 14.91
CA PHE A 33 7.44 -8.03 14.04
C PHE A 33 6.99 -8.09 12.59
N VAL A 34 7.65 -7.30 11.74
CA VAL A 34 7.54 -7.38 10.28
C VAL A 34 8.80 -8.06 9.77
N THR A 35 8.68 -9.30 9.32
CA THR A 35 9.78 -9.99 8.67
C THR A 35 9.97 -9.41 7.27
N VAL A 36 11.20 -8.97 6.98
CA VAL A 36 11.64 -8.46 5.68
C VAL A 36 12.55 -9.50 5.04
N ALA A 37 12.04 -10.18 4.03
CA ALA A 37 12.71 -11.34 3.47
C ALA A 37 12.33 -11.61 2.01
N ASN A 38 13.26 -12.20 1.27
CA ASN A 38 12.96 -12.76 -0.04
C ASN A 38 12.14 -14.07 0.04
N ASN A 39 10.88 -13.99 -0.40
CA ASN A 39 10.14 -15.06 -1.09
C ASN A 39 9.50 -14.48 -2.36
N LEU A 40 10.31 -13.80 -3.17
CA LEU A 40 9.84 -13.09 -4.34
C LEU A 40 9.86 -14.02 -5.55
N THR A 41 8.85 -13.88 -6.40
CA THR A 41 9.00 -14.25 -7.81
C THR A 41 9.46 -12.99 -8.56
N ALA A 42 10.07 -13.14 -9.74
CA ALA A 42 10.50 -12.00 -10.55
C ALA A 42 9.37 -10.99 -10.89
N THR A 43 8.11 -11.36 -10.63
CA THR A 43 6.90 -10.62 -11.02
C THR A 43 6.05 -10.19 -9.82
N ASN A 44 6.35 -10.63 -8.59
CA ASN A 44 5.53 -10.29 -7.42
C ASN A 44 6.41 -10.05 -6.17
N GLY A 45 6.37 -8.81 -5.68
CA GLY A 45 7.10 -8.36 -4.50
C GLY A 45 6.29 -8.31 -3.21
N SER A 46 4.99 -8.62 -3.22
CA SER A 46 4.10 -8.44 -2.07
C SER A 46 4.43 -9.35 -0.87
N ALA A 47 5.28 -10.35 -1.06
CA ALA A 47 5.77 -11.21 0.02
C ALA A 47 6.99 -10.65 0.77
N VAL A 48 7.56 -9.53 0.33
CA VAL A 48 8.77 -8.96 0.95
C VAL A 48 8.55 -8.57 2.42
N PHE A 49 7.34 -8.14 2.77
CA PHE A 49 6.93 -7.80 4.13
C PHE A 49 5.92 -8.82 4.65
N THR A 50 6.25 -9.50 5.75
CA THR A 50 5.36 -10.47 6.40
C THR A 50 5.23 -10.18 7.90
N PRO A 51 4.07 -9.70 8.39
CA PRO A 51 2.90 -9.27 7.60
C PRO A 51 3.14 -7.92 6.89
N ALA A 52 2.44 -7.68 5.77
CA ALA A 52 2.50 -6.41 5.05
C ALA A 52 1.57 -5.34 5.66
N VAL A 53 0.63 -5.74 6.50
CA VAL A 53 -0.29 -4.86 7.23
C VAL A 53 -0.13 -5.08 8.72
N VAL A 54 0.13 -4.01 9.46
CA VAL A 54 0.31 -4.02 10.93
C VAL A 54 -0.63 -3.00 11.56
N ASN A 55 -1.16 -3.33 12.73
CA ASN A 55 -1.90 -2.39 13.57
C ASN A 55 -1.23 -2.30 14.94
N ALA A 56 -0.65 -1.14 15.23
CA ALA A 56 0.13 -0.88 16.43
C ALA A 56 -0.43 0.36 17.15
N SER A 57 -0.75 0.22 18.43
CA SER A 57 -1.32 1.29 19.25
C SER A 57 -0.25 2.25 19.77
N LEU A 58 -0.67 3.40 20.31
CA LEU A 58 0.23 4.34 21.00
C LEU A 58 1.07 3.62 22.06
N GLY A 59 2.37 3.85 22.03
CA GLY A 59 3.34 3.23 22.92
C GLY A 59 3.81 1.85 22.49
N GLU A 60 3.21 1.20 21.50
CA GLU A 60 3.70 -0.08 20.97
C GLU A 60 4.93 0.09 20.06
N THR A 61 5.61 -0.99 19.72
CA THR A 61 6.78 -0.96 18.82
C THR A 61 6.54 -1.86 17.61
N VAL A 62 6.83 -1.37 16.40
CA VAL A 62 6.94 -2.17 15.18
C VAL A 62 8.42 -2.37 14.87
N ILE A 63 8.85 -3.62 14.74
CA ILE A 63 10.22 -3.99 14.40
C ILE A 63 10.24 -4.60 13.01
N PHE A 64 10.92 -3.92 12.08
CA PHE A 64 11.31 -4.50 10.80
C PHE A 64 12.52 -5.36 11.01
N ASN A 65 12.40 -6.61 10.62
CA ASN A 65 13.43 -7.59 10.81
C ASN A 65 13.90 -8.13 9.47
N PHE A 66 15.11 -7.75 9.07
CA PHE A 66 15.73 -8.15 7.81
C PHE A 66 16.39 -9.50 7.97
N THR A 67 15.82 -10.54 7.36
CA THR A 67 16.29 -11.92 7.50
C THR A 67 16.89 -12.48 6.23
N ASN A 68 16.48 -12.05 5.04
CA ASN A 68 17.01 -12.62 3.80
C ASN A 68 17.00 -11.61 2.65
N GLY A 69 18.08 -11.54 1.88
CA GLY A 69 18.21 -10.63 0.75
C GLY A 69 18.73 -9.24 1.17
N THR A 70 18.78 -8.31 0.21
CA THR A 70 19.12 -6.91 0.49
C THR A 70 17.88 -6.08 0.26
N HIS A 71 17.23 -5.67 1.35
CA HIS A 71 15.97 -4.94 1.33
C HIS A 71 16.05 -3.67 2.17
N SER A 72 15.10 -2.78 1.97
CA SER A 72 14.87 -1.61 2.80
C SER A 72 13.42 -1.56 3.29
N ALA A 73 13.18 -0.72 4.28
CA ALA A 73 11.85 -0.25 4.63
C ALA A 73 11.91 1.27 4.70
N THR A 74 11.33 1.93 3.70
CA THR A 74 11.34 3.38 3.59
C THR A 74 9.91 3.90 3.58
N GLN A 75 9.63 4.90 4.40
CA GLN A 75 8.31 5.52 4.46
C GLN A 75 8.06 6.30 3.17
N SER A 76 6.83 6.21 2.67
CA SER A 76 6.33 6.95 1.52
C SER A 76 4.94 7.53 1.82
N THR A 77 4.36 8.17 0.81
CA THR A 77 2.97 8.61 0.83
C THR A 77 2.11 7.68 -0.01
N PHE A 78 0.83 7.56 0.31
CA PHE A 78 -0.11 6.71 -0.44
C PHE A 78 -0.14 7.02 -1.95
N ASP A 79 -0.09 8.31 -2.30
CA ASP A 79 -0.22 8.80 -3.68
C ASP A 79 1.07 8.64 -4.51
N VAL A 80 2.22 8.66 -3.83
CA VAL A 80 3.54 8.57 -4.44
C VAL A 80 4.33 7.44 -3.76
N PRO A 81 3.97 6.17 -4.04
CA PRO A 81 4.74 5.02 -3.60
C PRO A 81 6.15 5.04 -4.21
N CYS A 82 7.05 4.25 -3.63
CA CYS A 82 8.43 4.08 -4.11
C CYS A 82 9.28 5.35 -4.13
N ARG A 83 8.87 6.39 -3.38
CA ARG A 83 9.65 7.60 -3.12
C ARG A 83 9.65 7.88 -1.62
N PRO A 84 10.78 8.28 -1.04
CA PRO A 84 10.84 8.66 0.36
C PRO A 84 9.83 9.78 0.66
N ALA A 85 9.10 9.67 1.76
CA ALA A 85 8.04 10.61 2.12
C ALA A 85 8.58 12.06 2.27
N HIS A 86 9.83 12.22 2.67
CA HIS A 86 10.47 13.52 2.80
C HIS A 86 10.72 14.21 1.45
N GLU A 87 10.90 13.43 0.36
CA GLU A 87 11.06 13.98 -0.99
C GLU A 87 9.72 14.45 -1.57
N THR A 88 8.63 13.76 -1.23
CA THR A 88 7.29 14.07 -1.73
C THR A 88 6.61 15.15 -0.90
N ASN A 89 6.94 15.23 0.39
CA ASN A 89 6.49 16.26 1.30
C ASN A 89 7.57 16.55 2.35
N ILE A 90 8.22 17.71 2.22
CA ILE A 90 9.32 18.16 3.09
C ILE A 90 8.93 18.24 4.58
N THR A 91 7.64 18.36 4.89
CA THR A 91 7.15 18.43 6.28
C THR A 91 7.02 17.06 6.94
N ILE A 92 7.13 15.97 6.17
CA ILE A 92 7.11 14.60 6.70
C ILE A 92 8.55 14.17 7.00
N ASN A 93 8.85 14.01 8.29
CA ASN A 93 10.07 13.34 8.72
C ASN A 93 9.82 11.83 8.75
N GLY A 94 9.86 11.21 7.58
CA GLY A 94 9.63 9.77 7.43
C GLY A 94 10.82 8.93 7.85
N PHE A 95 10.58 7.65 8.16
CA PHE A 95 11.69 6.72 8.40
C PHE A 95 12.29 6.18 7.10
N ASP A 96 13.59 5.89 7.14
CA ASP A 96 14.30 5.18 6.08
C ASP A 96 15.37 4.29 6.72
N THR A 97 15.32 2.99 6.44
CA THR A 97 16.34 2.06 6.95
C THR A 97 17.62 2.09 6.13
N GLY A 98 17.58 2.60 4.90
CA GLY A 98 18.54 2.27 3.84
C GLY A 98 18.51 0.78 3.49
N LEU A 99 19.33 0.38 2.52
CA LEU A 99 19.50 -1.02 2.16
C LEU A 99 20.18 -1.80 3.29
N ARG A 100 19.54 -2.91 3.69
CA ARG A 100 19.97 -3.82 4.75
C ARG A 100 20.25 -5.20 4.15
N PRO A 101 21.52 -5.55 3.88
CA PRO A 101 21.88 -6.88 3.44
C PRO A 101 21.71 -7.88 4.59
N ALA A 102 20.99 -8.97 4.34
CA ALA A 102 20.77 -10.06 5.26
C ALA A 102 21.12 -11.40 4.60
N ASN A 103 22.08 -12.11 5.20
CA ASN A 103 22.61 -13.37 4.69
C ASN A 103 21.78 -14.58 5.17
N ASN A 104 20.53 -14.69 4.72
CA ASN A 104 19.61 -15.78 5.07
C ASN A 104 19.62 -16.13 6.59
N GLY A 105 19.46 -15.10 7.42
CA GLY A 105 19.42 -15.18 8.88
C GLY A 105 20.76 -14.99 9.58
N SER A 106 21.89 -15.12 8.86
CA SER A 106 23.24 -15.07 9.46
C SER A 106 23.73 -13.65 9.79
N SER A 107 23.14 -12.63 9.16
CA SER A 107 23.43 -11.21 9.41
C SER A 107 22.12 -10.44 9.50
N ARG A 108 21.32 -10.80 10.50
CA ARG A 108 20.00 -10.23 10.76
C ARG A 108 20.17 -8.80 11.28
N THR A 109 19.51 -7.84 10.66
CA THR A 109 19.44 -6.46 11.16
C THR A 109 18.00 -6.10 11.47
N ASP A 110 17.82 -5.22 12.45
CA ASP A 110 16.49 -4.79 12.90
C ASP A 110 16.39 -3.27 12.83
N TYR A 111 15.21 -2.78 12.47
CA TYR A 111 14.84 -1.37 12.58
C TYR A 111 13.56 -1.24 13.40
N ARG A 112 13.53 -0.29 14.34
CA ARG A 112 12.45 -0.17 15.31
C ARG A 112 11.73 1.16 15.14
N ILE A 113 10.41 1.09 15.13
CA ILE A 113 9.53 2.26 15.15
C ILE A 113 8.70 2.18 16.42
N ILE A 114 8.83 3.20 17.27
CA ILE A 114 8.01 3.34 18.47
C ILE A 114 6.82 4.22 18.12
N MET A 115 5.62 3.71 18.32
CA MET A 115 4.38 4.43 18.04
C MET A 115 4.22 5.57 19.05
N ASN A 116 4.43 6.79 18.59
CA ASN A 116 4.25 8.02 19.38
C ASN A 116 2.94 8.74 18.99
N PRO A 117 2.52 9.80 19.71
CA PRO A 117 1.28 10.50 19.42
C PRO A 117 1.19 11.07 17.99
N ASP A 118 2.32 11.36 17.35
CA ASP A 118 2.35 11.96 16.00
C ASP A 118 2.09 10.94 14.88
N ILE A 119 2.35 9.65 15.15
CA ILE A 119 2.28 8.57 14.15
C ILE A 119 1.30 7.44 14.49
N ALA A 120 0.86 7.32 15.74
CA ALA A 120 0.00 6.23 16.19
C ALA A 120 -1.40 6.24 15.53
N ASP A 121 -1.96 7.42 15.28
CA ASP A 121 -3.34 7.54 14.78
C ASP A 121 -3.44 7.78 13.26
N ARG A 122 -2.36 7.51 12.51
CA ARG A 122 -2.32 7.73 11.07
C ARG A 122 -1.66 6.57 10.31
N PRO A 123 -2.04 6.33 9.04
CA PRO A 123 -1.41 5.31 8.24
C PRO A 123 0.03 5.68 7.89
N LEU A 124 0.95 4.74 8.12
CA LEU A 124 2.34 4.83 7.67
C LEU A 124 2.54 3.87 6.51
N TRP A 125 2.61 4.41 5.31
CA TRP A 125 2.87 3.67 4.09
C TRP A 125 4.36 3.49 3.91
N PHE A 126 4.81 2.28 3.59
CA PHE A 126 6.23 2.00 3.41
C PHE A 126 6.47 1.04 2.26
N TYR A 127 7.69 1.04 1.75
CA TYR A 127 8.09 0.22 0.61
C TYR A 127 9.50 -0.32 0.78
N ASP A 128 9.79 -1.37 0.02
CA ASP A 128 11.15 -1.85 -0.21
C ASP A 128 11.66 -1.32 -1.56
N GLU A 129 12.84 -0.70 -1.56
CA GLU A 129 13.39 -0.03 -2.73
C GLU A 129 13.56 -0.97 -3.92
N ALA A 130 13.99 -2.21 -3.68
CA ALA A 130 14.24 -3.18 -4.74
C ALA A 130 12.96 -3.74 -5.37
N THR A 131 11.86 -3.79 -4.63
CA THR A 131 10.65 -4.54 -5.03
C THR A 131 9.39 -3.69 -5.14
N CYS A 132 9.45 -2.39 -4.86
CA CYS A 132 8.27 -1.53 -4.85
C CYS A 132 7.49 -1.57 -6.17
N GLY A 133 8.18 -1.49 -7.33
CA GLY A 133 7.54 -1.54 -8.66
C GLY A 133 6.85 -2.86 -9.00
N ILE A 134 7.08 -3.92 -8.23
CA ILE A 134 6.40 -5.22 -8.35
C ILE A 134 5.48 -5.51 -7.14
N GLY A 135 5.15 -4.49 -6.35
CA GLY A 135 4.19 -4.59 -5.24
C GLY A 135 4.81 -4.83 -3.86
N GLY A 136 6.11 -4.62 -3.70
CA GLY A 136 6.83 -4.68 -2.43
C GLY A 136 6.55 -3.48 -1.53
N VAL A 137 5.36 -3.45 -0.95
CA VAL A 137 4.86 -2.35 -0.12
C VAL A 137 4.16 -2.89 1.13
N GLY A 138 3.96 -2.02 2.13
CA GLY A 138 3.20 -2.33 3.32
C GLY A 138 2.63 -1.09 3.99
N VAL A 139 1.84 -1.30 5.05
CA VAL A 139 1.21 -0.24 5.82
C VAL A 139 1.10 -0.57 7.30
N ILE A 140 1.41 0.41 8.16
CA ILE A 140 1.09 0.39 9.59
C ILE A 140 -0.14 1.31 9.79
N ASN A 141 -1.09 0.88 10.61
CA ASN A 141 -2.26 1.67 11.05
C ASN A 141 -3.11 2.21 9.90
N VAL A 142 -3.53 1.31 9.01
CA VAL A 142 -4.43 1.61 7.89
C VAL A 142 -5.88 1.93 8.31
N GLY A 143 -6.13 2.13 9.60
CA GLY A 143 -7.46 2.23 10.20
C GLY A 143 -7.98 0.86 10.66
N ASN A 144 -9.31 0.70 10.76
CA ASN A 144 -9.91 -0.53 11.28
C ASN A 144 -9.72 -1.72 10.31
N VAL A 145 -8.62 -2.45 10.51
CA VAL A 145 -8.19 -3.63 9.74
C VAL A 145 -9.17 -4.81 9.79
N THR A 146 -10.15 -4.80 10.71
CA THR A 146 -11.10 -5.93 10.82
C THR A 146 -12.04 -6.07 9.63
N ALA A 147 -12.09 -5.09 8.70
CA ALA A 147 -13.02 -5.15 7.58
C ALA A 147 -12.41 -4.99 6.17
N THR A 148 -11.25 -4.35 5.97
CA THR A 148 -10.83 -3.99 4.60
C THR A 148 -9.31 -3.96 4.40
N TRP A 149 -8.79 -5.02 3.75
CA TRP A 149 -7.47 -5.02 3.07
C TRP A 149 -7.42 -4.06 1.87
N GLN A 150 -8.57 -3.44 1.53
CA GLN A 150 -8.74 -2.58 0.37
C GLN A 150 -7.72 -1.44 0.25
N PRO A 151 -7.35 -0.71 1.33
CA PRO A 151 -6.40 0.38 1.18
C PRO A 151 -4.96 -0.14 0.93
N TYR A 152 -4.60 -1.28 1.51
CA TYR A 152 -3.35 -1.96 1.19
C TYR A 152 -3.31 -2.41 -0.27
N ASP A 153 -4.38 -3.07 -0.75
CA ASP A 153 -4.47 -3.51 -2.15
C ASP A 153 -4.40 -2.32 -3.12
N ALA A 154 -5.02 -1.19 -2.76
CA ALA A 154 -4.92 0.04 -3.53
C ALA A 154 -3.49 0.58 -3.56
N PHE A 155 -2.76 0.50 -2.45
CA PHE A 155 -1.36 0.91 -2.40
C PHE A 155 -0.45 0.01 -3.23
N VAL A 156 -0.65 -1.32 -3.18
CA VAL A 156 0.04 -2.28 -4.06
C VAL A 156 -0.21 -1.94 -5.53
N ARG A 157 -1.47 -1.68 -5.92
CA ARG A 157 -1.82 -1.28 -7.29
C ARG A 157 -1.16 0.03 -7.69
N ASN A 158 -1.11 1.03 -6.81
CA ASN A 158 -0.45 2.30 -7.09
C ASN A 158 1.05 2.12 -7.34
N ALA A 159 1.74 1.31 -6.52
CA ALA A 159 3.16 1.04 -6.66
C ALA A 159 3.47 0.37 -8.00
N ILE A 160 2.71 -0.66 -8.36
CA ILE A 160 2.89 -1.36 -9.65
C ILE A 160 2.57 -0.44 -10.83
N ARG A 161 1.48 0.35 -10.74
CA ARG A 161 1.04 1.22 -11.84
C ARG A 161 2.02 2.38 -12.11
N LEU A 162 2.58 2.97 -11.06
CA LEU A 162 3.43 4.16 -11.17
C LEU A 162 4.91 3.81 -11.38
N ASN A 163 5.36 2.64 -10.89
CA ASN A 163 6.78 2.31 -10.81
C ASN A 163 7.11 0.93 -11.40
N GLY A 164 6.13 0.18 -11.90
CA GLY A 164 6.35 -1.08 -12.58
C GLY A 164 7.04 -0.90 -13.94
N THR A 165 7.94 -1.80 -14.27
CA THR A 165 8.66 -1.83 -15.56
C THR A 165 7.91 -2.64 -16.63
N GLY A 166 6.69 -3.12 -16.33
CA GLY A 166 5.85 -3.89 -17.24
C GLY A 166 5.14 -3.01 -18.27
N THR A 167 5.68 -2.96 -19.48
CA THR A 167 5.02 -2.52 -20.74
C THR A 167 4.06 -1.34 -20.59
N ALA A 168 4.56 -0.19 -20.16
CA ALA A 168 3.91 1.07 -20.49
C ALA A 168 4.00 1.25 -22.01
N THR A 169 2.98 0.81 -22.76
CA THR A 169 2.66 1.43 -24.04
C THR A 169 2.43 2.90 -23.71
N SER A 170 3.46 3.70 -23.94
CA SER A 170 3.37 5.15 -23.87
C SER A 170 2.23 5.56 -24.78
N SER A 171 1.11 5.99 -24.19
CA SER A 171 0.13 6.78 -24.90
C SER A 171 0.83 8.09 -25.28
N ILE A 172 1.38 8.10 -26.49
CA ILE A 172 1.92 9.29 -27.14
C ILE A 172 0.85 10.38 -27.04
N PRO A 173 1.18 11.59 -26.52
CA PRO A 173 0.25 12.71 -26.56
C PRO A 173 -0.16 13.00 -28.00
N ALA A 174 -1.47 13.05 -28.26
CA ALA A 174 -2.00 13.46 -29.55
C ALA A 174 -1.42 14.84 -29.94
N PRO A 175 -0.87 15.03 -31.16
CA PRO A 175 -0.37 16.33 -31.56
C PRO A 175 -1.53 17.32 -31.69
N THR A 176 -1.45 18.42 -30.92
CA THR A 176 -2.29 19.60 -31.04
C THR A 176 -2.07 20.29 -32.40
N ARG A 177 -3.19 20.76 -32.97
CA ARG A 177 -3.37 21.30 -34.32
C ARG A 177 -2.44 22.47 -34.65
N SER A 178 -2.07 22.61 -35.92
CA SER A 178 -1.71 23.89 -36.54
C SER A 178 -2.32 23.96 -37.93
N SER A 179 -3.21 24.93 -38.11
CA SER A 179 -3.88 25.22 -39.38
C SER A 179 -3.09 26.29 -40.12
N THR A 180 -2.59 25.95 -41.30
CA THR A 180 -2.02 26.90 -42.27
C THR A 180 -2.43 26.44 -43.66
N SER A 181 -3.38 27.15 -44.27
CA SER A 181 -3.53 27.25 -45.73
C SER A 181 -2.60 28.40 -46.20
N PRO A 182 -1.97 28.34 -47.39
CA PRO A 182 -2.69 28.49 -48.67
C PRO A 182 -2.09 27.76 -49.90
N GLY A 183 -2.88 27.70 -51.00
CA GLY A 183 -2.36 27.77 -52.37
C GLY A 183 -2.49 26.53 -53.28
N SER A 184 -3.31 26.65 -54.33
CA SER A 184 -3.66 25.62 -55.32
C SER A 184 -2.68 25.47 -56.50
N SER A 185 -2.72 24.28 -57.13
CA SER A 185 -2.66 23.98 -58.59
C SER A 185 -1.46 23.15 -59.07
N GLY A 186 -1.75 22.05 -59.78
CA GLY A 186 -0.78 21.36 -60.65
C GLY A 186 -1.03 19.86 -60.84
N SER A 187 -1.92 19.49 -61.75
CA SER A 187 -2.17 18.12 -62.22
C SER A 187 -0.96 17.53 -62.96
N ASN A 188 -0.71 16.22 -62.82
CA ASN A 188 -0.23 15.41 -63.94
C ASN A 188 -0.54 13.91 -63.74
N SER A 189 -1.05 13.31 -64.80
CA SER A 189 -1.51 11.93 -64.97
C SER A 189 -0.52 11.10 -65.79
N GLY A 190 -0.53 9.78 -65.58
CA GLY A 190 0.14 8.74 -66.39
C GLY A 190 0.76 7.67 -65.49
N GLY A 191 0.47 6.37 -65.55
CA GLY A 191 -0.22 5.54 -66.53
C GLY A 191 0.67 4.34 -66.91
N SER A 192 0.34 3.15 -66.38
CA SER A 192 0.60 1.78 -66.88
C SER A 192 2.08 1.33 -67.12
N GLY A 193 2.53 0.09 -66.88
CA GLY A 193 1.93 -1.19 -66.50
C GLY A 193 2.96 -2.34 -66.62
N SER A 194 2.54 -3.54 -66.19
CA SER A 194 3.08 -4.90 -66.49
C SER A 194 4.40 -5.30 -65.77
N GLY A 195 4.55 -6.47 -65.15
CA GLY A 195 3.77 -7.70 -65.09
C GLY A 195 4.72 -8.91 -65.03
N SER A 196 4.23 -10.05 -64.51
CA SER A 196 4.83 -11.42 -64.43
C SER A 196 5.56 -11.73 -63.12
N GLY A 197 5.27 -12.81 -62.39
CA GLY A 197 4.32 -13.90 -62.62
C GLY A 197 4.27 -14.86 -61.41
N ASP A 198 3.13 -15.50 -61.29
CA ASP A 198 2.69 -16.46 -60.27
C ASP A 198 3.44 -17.80 -60.24
N THR A 199 3.41 -18.44 -59.06
CA THR A 199 2.93 -19.83 -58.84
C THR A 199 2.50 -19.95 -57.36
N THR A 200 1.21 -19.98 -56.99
CA THR A 200 0.25 -21.15 -56.90
C THR A 200 0.82 -22.31 -56.06
N SER A 201 0.19 -22.88 -55.01
CA SER A 201 -1.20 -22.86 -54.52
C SER A 201 -1.36 -23.46 -53.11
N ALA A 202 -2.50 -23.08 -52.49
CA ALA A 202 -3.41 -23.84 -51.61
C ALA A 202 -3.02 -24.09 -50.13
N ALA A 203 -3.92 -23.98 -49.13
CA ALA A 203 -5.38 -23.87 -49.15
C ALA A 203 -5.90 -22.96 -48.02
N ALA A 204 -7.01 -22.29 -48.31
CA ALA A 204 -7.79 -21.46 -47.40
C ALA A 204 -8.74 -22.32 -46.54
N ALA A 205 -8.95 -21.90 -45.30
CA ALA A 205 -10.20 -22.13 -44.59
C ALA A 205 -10.48 -20.92 -43.69
N VAL A 206 -11.24 -19.99 -44.26
CA VAL A 206 -11.92 -18.89 -43.58
C VAL A 206 -13.18 -19.48 -42.93
N TYR A 207 -13.34 -19.34 -41.62
CA TYR A 207 -14.63 -19.52 -40.95
C TYR A 207 -15.11 -18.16 -40.42
N ILE A 208 -16.20 -17.67 -41.01
CA ILE A 208 -16.93 -16.47 -40.58
C ILE A 208 -18.26 -16.93 -39.98
N SER A 209 -18.66 -16.28 -38.88
CA SER A 209 -20.03 -16.14 -38.35
C SER A 209 -20.70 -17.43 -37.84
N THR A 210 -21.53 -17.45 -36.80
CA THR A 210 -22.64 -16.54 -36.44
C THR A 210 -23.00 -16.65 -34.95
N TRP A 211 -23.64 -15.59 -34.45
CA TRP A 211 -24.39 -15.45 -33.21
C TRP A 211 -25.25 -16.66 -32.82
N GLY A 212 -25.29 -16.98 -31.52
CA GLY A 212 -26.22 -17.94 -30.92
C GLY A 212 -26.51 -17.60 -29.46
N LEU A 213 -27.59 -16.85 -29.23
CA LEU A 213 -28.23 -16.68 -27.92
C LEU A 213 -28.92 -18.00 -27.53
N THR A 214 -28.50 -18.64 -26.44
CA THR A 214 -29.28 -19.73 -25.84
C THR A 214 -29.79 -19.30 -24.47
N LEU A 215 -31.10 -19.07 -24.44
CA LEU A 215 -31.95 -18.96 -23.26
C LEU A 215 -31.80 -20.23 -22.40
N GLY A 216 -31.27 -20.09 -21.19
CA GLY A 216 -31.33 -21.12 -20.15
C GLY A 216 -32.64 -21.00 -19.35
N PRO A 217 -33.35 -22.11 -19.08
CA PRO A 217 -34.72 -22.06 -18.57
C PRO A 217 -34.80 -21.68 -17.09
N LEU A 218 -35.77 -20.81 -16.79
CA LEU A 218 -36.40 -20.63 -15.49
C LEU A 218 -36.80 -22.00 -14.90
N LEU A 219 -36.30 -22.34 -13.71
CA LEU A 219 -36.92 -23.34 -12.85
C LEU A 219 -37.32 -22.67 -11.54
N LEU A 220 -38.64 -22.62 -11.34
CA LEU A 220 -39.37 -22.04 -10.23
C LEU A 220 -39.93 -23.19 -9.39
N MET A 221 -39.52 -23.33 -8.12
CA MET A 221 -40.26 -24.02 -7.04
C MET A 221 -39.69 -23.50 -5.70
N ALA A 222 -40.31 -22.54 -5.01
CA ALA A 222 -41.53 -22.62 -4.18
C ALA A 222 -41.34 -23.38 -2.83
N LEU A 223 -41.20 -22.57 -1.77
CA LEU A 223 -41.72 -22.67 -0.40
C LEU A 223 -42.08 -24.03 0.22
N ALA A 224 -41.53 -24.29 1.42
CA ALA A 224 -42.30 -24.81 2.55
C ALA A 224 -41.65 -24.40 3.88
N SER A 225 -42.41 -23.66 4.69
CA SER A 225 -42.13 -23.38 6.10
C SER A 225 -42.96 -24.33 6.95
N ALA A 226 -42.32 -24.92 7.97
CA ALA A 226 -42.93 -25.35 9.22
C ALA A 226 -41.85 -25.24 10.30
#